data_AF-A0A838EU74-F1
#
_entry.id   AF-A0A838EU74-F1
#
_cell.length_a   1.000
_cell.length_b   1.000
_cell.length_c   1.000
_cell.angle_alpha   90.00
_cell.angle_beta   90.00
_cell.angle_gamma   90.00
#
_symmetry.space_group_name_H-M   'P 1'
#
loop_
_entity.id
_entity.type
_entity.pdbx_description
1 polymer ?
#
loop_
_entity_poly.entity_id
_entity_poly.type
_entity_poly.pdbx_seq_one_letter_code
_entity_poly.pdbx_strand_id
1 'polypeptide(L)'
;MQAQQYPPDTGSFASLRVEEKKKRLDAMVQLWQKDTSRRLEREGYREFIKAMGLDEYRYSVWLRFPEWQRAAVVGQVITLRRSEAGAPEDPALFNVWRNDPLLKTLPDWKIQLPQETVFNICIRLTPGGLGEGSKWAVVMPKEMIPRYKPGWPTQQEWVAWTHAFDWVSVAVGFIRAMLDAM
;
A
#
# COMPACT_ATOMS: atom_id res chain seq x y z
N MET A 1 12.57 -7.63 27.60
CA MET A 1 11.61 -6.75 26.92
C MET A 1 10.25 -7.43 26.98
N GLN A 2 9.26 -6.84 27.66
CA GLN A 2 7.88 -7.34 27.55
C GLN A 2 7.49 -7.20 26.07
N ALA A 3 7.02 -8.28 25.46
CA ALA A 3 6.42 -8.21 24.13
C ALA A 3 5.21 -7.27 24.27
N GLN A 4 5.38 -6.02 23.86
CA GLN A 4 4.33 -5.04 23.88
C GLN A 4 3.24 -5.57 22.97
N GLN A 5 2.15 -6.07 23.56
CA GLN A 5 1.10 -6.72 22.82
C GLN A 5 0.46 -5.67 21.93
N TYR A 6 0.54 -5.87 20.61
CA TYR A 6 -0.07 -4.95 19.66
C TYR A 6 -1.58 -4.85 19.95
N PRO A 7 -2.17 -3.64 19.92
CA PRO A 7 -3.57 -3.46 20.29
C PRO A 7 -4.51 -4.33 19.45
N PRO A 8 -5.65 -4.75 20.02
CA PRO A 8 -6.60 -5.61 19.33
C PRO A 8 -7.25 -4.91 18.13
N ASP A 9 -7.94 -5.69 17.30
CA ASP A 9 -8.79 -5.18 16.22
C ASP A 9 -9.84 -4.20 16.77
N THR A 10 -10.14 -3.15 16.00
CA THR A 10 -11.06 -2.08 16.40
C THR A 10 -12.15 -1.83 15.35
N GLY A 11 -13.16 -1.04 15.70
CA GLY A 11 -14.27 -0.72 14.81
C GLY A 11 -15.37 -1.78 14.76
N SER A 12 -16.47 -1.44 14.08
CA SER A 12 -17.69 -2.26 14.03
C SER A 12 -17.52 -3.61 13.34
N PHE A 13 -16.43 -3.80 12.60
CA PHE A 13 -16.15 -5.03 11.88
C PHE A 13 -15.14 -5.96 12.58
N ALA A 14 -14.58 -5.55 13.73
CA ALA A 14 -13.59 -6.34 14.46
C ALA A 14 -14.13 -7.69 14.94
N SER A 15 -15.41 -7.75 15.30
CA SER A 15 -16.09 -8.95 15.80
C SER A 15 -16.75 -9.81 14.72
N LEU A 16 -16.64 -9.43 13.44
CA LEU A 16 -17.20 -10.22 12.34
C LEU A 16 -16.50 -11.58 12.21
N ARG A 17 -17.21 -12.53 11.60
CA ARG A 17 -16.66 -13.85 11.32
C ARG A 17 -15.56 -13.76 10.26
N VAL A 18 -14.66 -14.75 10.26
CA VAL A 18 -13.50 -14.79 9.35
C VAL A 18 -13.93 -14.73 7.88
N GLU A 19 -15.04 -15.38 7.52
CA GLU A 19 -15.58 -15.42 6.18
C GLU A 19 -16.09 -14.03 5.73
N GLU A 20 -16.73 -13.30 6.65
CA GLU A 20 -17.23 -11.95 6.39
C GLU A 20 -16.08 -10.95 6.27
N LYS A 21 -15.07 -11.08 7.14
CA LYS A 21 -13.81 -10.34 7.07
C LYS A 21 -13.14 -10.57 5.71
N LYS A 22 -12.98 -11.82 5.29
CA LYS A 22 -12.45 -12.17 3.96
C LYS A 22 -13.25 -11.53 2.83
N LYS A 23 -14.57 -11.67 2.83
CA LYS A 23 -15.45 -11.06 1.81
C LYS A 23 -15.24 -9.54 1.69
N ARG A 24 -15.00 -8.86 2.82
CA ARG A 24 -14.69 -7.42 2.84
C ARG A 24 -13.31 -7.12 2.27
N LEU A 25 -12.28 -7.90 2.57
CA LEU A 25 -10.95 -7.74 1.96
C LEU A 25 -11.01 -7.96 0.44
N ASP A 26 -11.71 -9.00 -0.01
CA ASP A 26 -11.92 -9.29 -1.43
C ASP A 26 -12.67 -8.12 -2.12
N ALA A 27 -13.67 -7.55 -1.46
CA ALA A 27 -14.36 -6.36 -1.96
C ALA A 27 -13.43 -5.13 -2.04
N MET A 28 -12.56 -4.92 -1.05
CA MET A 28 -11.57 -3.83 -1.07
C MET A 28 -10.58 -3.99 -2.23
N VAL A 29 -10.12 -5.21 -2.51
CA VAL A 29 -9.27 -5.53 -3.66
C VAL A 29 -9.91 -5.07 -4.97
N GLN A 30 -11.17 -5.48 -5.19
CA GLN A 30 -11.93 -5.17 -6.42
C GLN A 30 -12.23 -3.68 -6.57
N LEU A 31 -12.70 -3.05 -5.49
CA LEU A 31 -13.00 -1.62 -5.47
C LEU A 31 -11.77 -0.79 -5.85
N TRP A 32 -10.62 -1.18 -5.33
CA TRP A 32 -9.39 -0.44 -5.59
C TRP A 32 -8.85 -0.67 -7.00
N GLN A 33 -8.86 -1.90 -7.49
CA GLN A 33 -8.45 -2.16 -8.86
C GLN A 33 -9.25 -1.28 -9.83
N LYS A 34 -10.57 -1.22 -9.64
CA LYS A 34 -11.47 -0.35 -10.41
C LYS A 34 -11.15 1.14 -10.27
N ASP A 35 -10.85 1.61 -9.06
CA ASP A 35 -10.50 3.01 -8.80
C ASP A 35 -9.21 3.42 -9.52
N THR A 36 -8.18 2.58 -9.45
CA THR A 36 -6.89 2.83 -10.12
C THR A 36 -7.01 2.75 -11.64
N SER A 37 -7.79 1.80 -12.19
CA SER A 37 -8.05 1.75 -13.63
C SER A 37 -8.77 3.01 -14.13
N ARG A 38 -9.82 3.46 -13.42
CA ARG A 38 -10.51 4.72 -13.76
C ARG A 38 -9.60 5.93 -13.68
N ARG A 39 -8.66 5.93 -12.74
CA ARG A 39 -7.66 6.98 -12.61
C ARG A 39 -6.75 7.02 -13.81
N LEU A 40 -6.23 5.88 -14.26
CA LEU A 40 -5.41 5.77 -15.46
C LEU A 40 -6.16 6.30 -16.69
N GLU A 41 -7.44 5.93 -16.86
CA GLU A 41 -8.30 6.43 -17.94
C GLU A 41 -8.49 7.96 -17.88
N ARG A 42 -8.70 8.51 -16.68
CA ARG A 42 -8.99 9.94 -16.48
C ARG A 42 -7.76 10.84 -16.60
N GLU A 43 -6.65 10.45 -15.98
CA GLU A 43 -5.45 11.29 -15.87
C GLU A 43 -4.58 11.23 -17.12
N GLY A 44 -4.75 10.19 -17.93
CA GLY A 44 -3.89 9.95 -19.08
C GLY A 44 -2.61 9.23 -18.68
N TYR A 45 -1.98 8.66 -19.71
CA TYR A 45 -0.90 7.70 -19.57
C TYR A 45 0.32 8.21 -18.80
N ARG A 46 0.83 9.36 -19.22
CA ARG A 46 2.11 9.91 -18.77
C ARG A 46 2.00 10.48 -17.35
N GLU A 47 0.91 11.16 -17.08
CA GLU A 47 0.56 11.75 -15.80
C GLU A 47 0.40 10.66 -14.75
N PHE A 48 -0.25 9.54 -15.10
CA PHE A 48 -0.37 8.39 -14.24
C PHE A 48 0.98 7.78 -13.88
N ILE A 49 1.85 7.51 -14.87
CA ILE A 49 3.20 6.98 -14.66
C ILE A 49 3.99 7.85 -13.67
N LYS A 50 4.01 9.17 -13.93
CA LYS A 50 4.70 10.13 -13.07
C LYS A 50 4.09 10.22 -11.67
N ALA A 51 2.77 10.17 -11.56
CA ALA A 51 2.07 10.18 -10.28
C ALA A 51 2.39 8.92 -9.45
N MET A 52 2.49 7.76 -10.10
CA MET A 52 2.90 6.52 -9.46
C MET A 52 4.41 6.46 -9.19
N GLY A 53 5.20 7.33 -9.82
CA GLY A 53 6.65 7.36 -9.73
C GLY A 53 7.31 6.24 -10.53
N LEU A 54 6.63 5.74 -11.57
CA LEU A 54 7.11 4.65 -12.42
C LEU A 54 8.10 5.12 -13.49
N ASP A 55 8.27 6.43 -13.63
CA ASP A 55 9.36 7.07 -14.38
C ASP A 55 10.70 7.00 -13.64
N GLU A 56 10.67 6.81 -12.33
CA GLU A 56 11.87 6.70 -11.49
C GLU A 56 12.02 5.30 -10.87
N TYR A 57 10.93 4.63 -10.49
CA TYR A 57 10.94 3.37 -9.76
C TYR A 57 10.29 2.24 -10.57
N ARG A 58 10.73 0.99 -10.38
CA ARG A 58 10.17 -0.14 -11.13
C ARG A 58 8.78 -0.56 -10.65
N TYR A 59 8.51 -0.37 -9.36
CA TYR A 59 7.26 -0.72 -8.71
C TYR A 59 6.74 0.44 -7.87
N SER A 60 5.42 0.61 -7.87
CA SER A 60 4.68 1.40 -6.91
C SER A 60 3.72 0.47 -6.17
N VAL A 61 4.01 0.18 -4.90
CA VAL A 61 3.22 -0.72 -4.07
C VAL A 61 2.41 0.11 -3.09
N TRP A 62 1.10 0.13 -3.28
CA TRP A 62 0.20 0.77 -2.35
C TRP A 62 -0.33 -0.25 -1.36
N LEU A 63 -0.32 0.10 -0.08
CA LEU A 63 -0.76 -0.76 1.03
C LEU A 63 -1.93 -0.10 1.77
N ARG A 64 -2.94 -0.89 2.12
CA ARG A 64 -4.11 -0.47 2.89
C ARG A 64 -4.38 -1.39 4.07
N PHE A 65 -4.53 -0.78 5.23
CA PHE A 65 -4.66 -1.47 6.52
C PHE A 65 -6.04 -1.16 7.10
N PRO A 66 -6.96 -2.13 7.13
CA PRO A 66 -8.23 -1.96 7.81
C PRO A 66 -8.05 -1.96 9.33
N GLU A 67 -8.76 -1.08 10.04
CA GLU A 67 -8.72 -1.02 11.52
C GLU A 67 -9.26 -2.29 12.21
N TRP A 68 -10.09 -3.05 11.50
CA TRP A 68 -10.85 -4.20 12.02
C TRP A 68 -10.17 -5.56 11.82
N GLN A 69 -9.02 -5.58 11.12
CA GLN A 69 -8.14 -6.75 11.04
C GLN A 69 -6.70 -6.27 10.89
N ARG A 70 -6.03 -6.02 12.01
CA ARG A 70 -4.72 -5.38 12.07
C ARG A 70 -3.59 -6.19 11.45
N ALA A 71 -3.75 -7.50 11.37
CA ALA A 71 -2.81 -8.39 10.69
C ALA A 71 -3.04 -8.45 9.18
N ALA A 72 -4.12 -7.88 8.66
CA ALA A 72 -4.42 -7.87 7.23
C ALA A 72 -3.92 -6.60 6.57
N VAL A 73 -3.47 -6.76 5.33
CA VAL A 73 -3.13 -5.66 4.44
C VAL A 73 -3.59 -6.00 3.03
N VAL A 74 -4.24 -5.04 2.38
CA VAL A 74 -4.54 -5.08 0.96
C VAL A 74 -3.42 -4.35 0.24
N GLY A 75 -2.76 -5.02 -0.71
CA GLY A 75 -1.69 -4.45 -1.52
C GLY A 75 -2.10 -4.36 -2.98
N GLN A 76 -1.77 -3.24 -3.61
CA GLN A 76 -1.81 -3.06 -5.07
C GLN A 76 -0.39 -2.76 -5.55
N VAL A 77 0.14 -3.65 -6.38
CA VAL A 77 1.40 -3.45 -7.09
C VAL A 77 1.08 -2.87 -8.46
N ILE A 78 1.74 -1.77 -8.78
CA ILE A 78 1.68 -1.12 -10.08
C ILE A 78 3.08 -1.16 -10.66
N THR A 79 3.22 -1.64 -11.90
CA THR A 79 4.50 -1.71 -12.62
C THR A 79 4.27 -1.46 -14.10
N LEU A 80 5.36 -1.33 -14.86
CA LEU A 80 5.33 -1.18 -16.31
C LEU A 80 5.74 -2.49 -16.98
N ARG A 81 4.98 -2.92 -17.99
CA ARG A 81 5.24 -4.11 -18.81
C ARG A 81 5.47 -3.70 -20.25
N ARG A 82 6.29 -4.44 -20.99
CA ARG A 82 6.42 -4.20 -22.43
C ARG A 82 5.04 -4.28 -23.09
N SER A 83 4.67 -3.23 -23.83
CA SER A 83 3.42 -3.23 -24.60
C SER A 83 3.55 -4.24 -25.75
N GLU A 84 2.50 -5.02 -25.98
CA GLU A 84 2.45 -5.97 -27.10
C GLU A 84 2.28 -5.26 -28.45
N ALA A 85 1.81 -4.01 -28.43
CA ALA A 85 1.50 -3.20 -29.61
C ALA A 85 2.64 -2.27 -30.06
N GLY A 86 3.85 -2.39 -29.49
CA GLY A 86 5.00 -1.54 -29.82
C GLY A 86 4.92 -0.09 -29.29
N ALA A 87 3.86 0.25 -28.56
CA ALA A 87 3.70 1.46 -27.75
C ALA A 87 4.64 1.44 -26.51
N PRO A 88 4.85 2.56 -25.78
CA PRO A 88 5.59 2.54 -24.50
C PRO A 88 5.03 1.49 -23.52
N GLU A 89 5.88 1.03 -22.58
CA GLU A 89 5.50 0.00 -21.58
C GLU A 89 4.14 0.33 -20.94
N ASP A 90 3.18 -0.61 -20.85
CA ASP A 90 1.83 -0.48 -20.28
C ASP A 90 1.79 -0.70 -18.74
N PRO A 91 0.89 -0.04 -17.97
CA PRO A 91 0.79 -0.19 -16.54
C PRO A 91 0.04 -1.49 -16.25
N ALA A 92 0.71 -2.38 -15.54
CA ALA A 92 0.11 -3.58 -14.99
C ALA A 92 -0.28 -3.36 -13.54
N LEU A 93 -1.50 -3.77 -13.20
CA LEU A 93 -2.05 -3.74 -11.86
C LEU A 93 -2.17 -5.16 -11.32
N PHE A 94 -1.68 -5.37 -10.11
CA PHE A 94 -1.88 -6.62 -9.37
C PHE A 94 -2.34 -6.30 -7.96
N ASN A 95 -3.51 -6.83 -7.58
CA ASN A 95 -4.10 -6.58 -6.28
C ASN A 95 -4.33 -7.90 -5.54
N VAL A 96 -3.93 -7.94 -4.28
CA VAL A 96 -4.21 -9.08 -3.38
C VAL A 96 -4.26 -8.59 -1.95
N TRP A 97 -4.84 -9.36 -1.04
CA TRP A 97 -4.70 -9.14 0.39
C TRP A 97 -3.92 -10.28 1.03
N ARG A 98 -3.25 -9.99 2.15
CA ARG A 98 -2.52 -11.00 2.93
C ARG A 98 -2.68 -10.75 4.41
N ASN A 99 -2.46 -11.79 5.20
CA ASN A 99 -2.09 -11.63 6.59
C ASN A 99 -0.57 -11.59 6.69
N ASP A 100 -0.02 -10.51 7.24
CA ASP A 100 1.42 -10.33 7.36
C ASP A 100 1.80 -10.22 8.85
N PRO A 101 2.55 -11.20 9.40
CA PRO A 101 2.95 -11.19 10.81
C PRO A 101 3.75 -9.96 11.22
N LEU A 102 4.49 -9.34 10.30
CA LEU A 102 5.28 -8.13 10.57
C LEU A 102 4.38 -6.97 11.00
N LEU A 103 3.11 -6.96 10.59
CA LEU A 103 2.15 -5.91 10.99
C LEU A 103 1.82 -5.90 12.48
N LYS A 104 2.16 -6.98 13.21
CA LYS A 104 2.07 -7.00 14.67
C LYS A 104 3.14 -6.15 15.35
N THR A 105 4.18 -5.74 14.63
CA THR A 105 5.22 -4.83 15.14
C THR A 105 5.10 -3.43 14.54
N LEU A 106 4.03 -3.17 13.77
CA LEU A 106 3.76 -1.86 13.21
C LEU A 106 3.51 -0.89 14.37
N PRO A 107 4.00 0.36 14.36
CA PRO A 107 3.58 1.32 15.37
C PRO A 107 2.11 1.67 15.13
N ASP A 108 1.31 1.71 16.20
CA ASP A 108 -0.15 1.76 16.11
C ASP A 108 -0.66 2.96 15.31
N TRP A 109 -1.00 2.76 14.04
CA TRP A 109 -1.47 3.86 13.19
C TRP A 109 -2.80 4.45 13.67
N LYS A 110 -3.63 3.68 14.38
CA LYS A 110 -4.98 4.07 14.79
C LYS A 110 -4.96 5.00 15.98
N ILE A 111 -3.98 4.90 16.88
CA ILE A 111 -3.78 5.90 17.95
C ILE A 111 -3.45 7.26 17.32
N GLN A 112 -2.65 7.26 16.26
CA GLN A 112 -2.18 8.46 15.56
C GLN A 112 -3.27 9.04 14.66
N LEU A 113 -4.15 8.17 14.12
CA LEU A 113 -5.22 8.51 13.20
C LEU A 113 -6.56 7.96 13.70
N PRO A 114 -7.09 8.44 14.84
CA PRO A 114 -8.23 7.84 15.53
C PRO A 114 -9.54 7.90 14.74
N GLN A 115 -9.65 8.81 13.78
CA GLN A 115 -10.84 8.97 12.94
C GLN A 115 -10.79 8.13 11.65
N GLU A 116 -9.62 7.60 11.29
CA GLU A 116 -9.44 6.87 10.04
C GLU A 116 -9.79 5.40 10.21
N THR A 117 -10.59 4.86 9.29
CA THR A 117 -10.97 3.43 9.30
C THR A 117 -10.03 2.57 8.45
N VAL A 118 -9.28 3.21 7.56
CA VAL A 118 -8.27 2.59 6.70
C VAL A 118 -7.05 3.49 6.65
N PHE A 119 -5.91 2.95 7.06
CA PHE A 119 -4.62 3.58 6.85
C PHE A 119 -4.06 3.20 5.48
N ASN A 120 -3.44 4.15 4.76
CA ASN A 120 -2.82 3.86 3.47
C ASN A 120 -1.41 4.44 3.40
N ILE A 121 -0.53 3.76 2.67
CA ILE A 121 0.83 4.19 2.42
C ILE A 121 1.29 3.64 1.07
N CYS A 122 2.17 4.35 0.38
CA CYS A 122 2.74 3.91 -0.88
C CYS A 122 4.25 3.71 -0.73
N ILE A 123 4.76 2.58 -1.22
CA ILE A 123 6.18 2.25 -1.26
C ILE A 123 6.57 2.18 -2.73
N ARG A 124 7.42 3.10 -3.16
CA ARG A 124 8.05 3.04 -4.49
C ARG A 124 9.37 2.30 -4.36
N LEU A 125 9.63 1.35 -5.24
CA LEU A 125 10.77 0.44 -5.11
C LEU A 125 11.37 0.11 -6.48
N THR A 126 12.69 0.19 -6.58
CA THR A 126 13.50 -0.54 -7.56
C THR A 126 14.39 -1.52 -6.81
N PRO A 127 14.16 -2.83 -6.93
CA PRO A 127 15.08 -3.84 -6.41
C PRO A 127 16.45 -3.71 -7.07
N GLY A 128 17.52 -3.91 -6.33
CA GLY A 128 18.88 -3.91 -6.91
C GLY A 128 19.10 -5.13 -7.81
N GLY A 129 19.82 -4.93 -8.93
CA GLY A 129 20.13 -5.98 -9.90
C GLY A 129 20.73 -5.42 -11.19
N LEU A 130 21.50 -6.24 -11.93
CA LEU A 130 22.10 -5.90 -13.24
C LEU A 130 22.91 -4.59 -13.29
N GLY A 131 23.56 -4.22 -12.17
CA GLY A 131 24.37 -3.00 -12.07
C GLY A 131 23.62 -1.77 -11.54
N GLU A 132 22.31 -1.86 -11.30
CA GLU A 132 21.55 -0.82 -10.62
C GLU A 132 21.51 -1.05 -9.11
N GLY A 133 21.73 0.03 -8.34
CA GLY A 133 21.56 0.02 -6.88
C GLY A 133 20.09 -0.06 -6.47
N SER A 134 19.80 -0.64 -5.31
CA SER A 134 18.45 -0.61 -4.76
C SER A 134 18.08 0.81 -4.36
N LYS A 135 16.84 1.22 -4.68
CA LYS A 135 16.28 2.48 -4.20
C LYS A 135 14.81 2.33 -3.84
N TRP A 136 14.39 3.03 -2.81
CA TRP A 136 12.99 3.08 -2.41
C TRP A 136 12.62 4.43 -1.81
N ALA A 137 11.32 4.70 -1.80
CA ALA A 137 10.75 5.83 -1.09
C ALA A 137 9.42 5.41 -0.46
N VAL A 138 9.21 5.82 0.80
CA VAL A 138 7.92 5.75 1.46
C VAL A 138 7.20 7.06 1.21
N VAL A 139 6.03 6.99 0.57
CA VAL A 139 5.30 8.13 0.05
C VAL A 139 3.91 8.13 0.63
N MET A 140 3.48 9.29 1.12
CA MET A 140 2.07 9.54 1.37
C MET A 140 1.36 9.85 0.05
N PRO A 141 0.30 9.11 -0.33
CA PRO A 141 -0.49 9.44 -1.51
C PRO A 141 -0.99 10.89 -1.49
N LYS A 142 -0.85 11.62 -2.60
CA LYS A 142 -1.24 13.03 -2.65
C LYS A 142 -2.73 13.26 -2.39
N GLU A 143 -3.60 12.32 -2.79
CA GLU A 143 -5.05 12.43 -2.57
C GLU A 143 -5.45 12.38 -1.10
N MET A 144 -4.55 11.89 -0.26
CA MET A 144 -4.74 11.76 1.16
C MET A 144 -4.38 13.05 1.90
N ILE A 145 -3.42 13.84 1.37
CA ILE A 145 -2.94 15.10 1.99
C ILE A 145 -4.08 16.06 2.35
N PRO A 146 -5.09 16.35 1.48
CA PRO A 146 -6.15 17.29 1.81
C PRO A 146 -7.22 16.75 2.76
N ARG A 147 -7.32 15.42 2.93
CA ARG A 147 -8.32 14.78 3.82
C ARG A 147 -7.91 14.91 5.29
N TYR A 148 -6.67 15.29 5.54
CA TYR A 148 -6.04 15.24 6.84
C TYR A 148 -5.98 16.61 7.51
N LYS A 149 -6.99 16.82 8.35
CA LYS A 149 -7.33 18.02 9.14
C LYS A 149 -6.56 18.06 10.49
N PRO A 150 -6.73 19.12 11.32
CA PRO A 150 -6.00 19.31 12.58
C PRO A 150 -6.00 18.08 13.49
N GLY A 151 -4.84 17.74 14.06
CA GLY A 151 -4.59 16.49 14.81
C GLY A 151 -3.68 15.50 14.09
N TRP A 152 -3.17 15.86 12.91
CA TRP A 152 -2.20 15.06 12.17
C TRP A 152 -0.78 15.22 12.69
N PRO A 153 0.06 14.16 12.58
CA PRO A 153 1.50 14.30 12.75
C PRO A 153 2.03 15.38 11.80
N THR A 154 2.91 16.23 12.29
CA THR A 154 3.74 17.10 11.45
C THR A 154 4.48 16.27 10.40
N GLN A 155 4.97 16.90 9.32
CA GLN A 155 5.76 16.19 8.31
C GLN A 155 6.95 15.45 8.92
N GLN A 156 7.59 16.03 9.94
CA GLN A 156 8.71 15.39 10.65
C GLN A 156 8.26 14.17 11.44
N GLU A 157 7.15 14.25 12.18
CA GLU A 157 6.60 13.12 12.93
C GLU A 157 6.12 12.01 11.99
N TRP A 158 5.53 12.36 10.85
CA TRP A 158 5.17 11.40 9.79
C TRP A 158 6.40 10.67 9.23
N VAL A 159 7.45 11.41 8.88
CA VAL A 159 8.71 10.83 8.38
C VAL A 159 9.32 9.93 9.45
N ALA A 160 9.43 10.39 10.70
CA ALA A 160 9.98 9.60 11.80
C ALA A 160 9.18 8.31 12.03
N TRP A 161 7.85 8.41 12.02
CA TRP A 161 6.96 7.27 12.22
C TRP A 161 7.05 6.27 11.06
N THR A 162 7.02 6.73 9.81
CA THR A 162 7.17 5.84 8.66
C THR A 162 8.57 5.23 8.56
N HIS A 163 9.59 5.85 9.14
CA HIS A 163 10.93 5.26 9.25
C HIS A 163 11.06 4.23 10.40
N ALA A 164 10.11 4.20 11.34
CA ALA A 164 10.14 3.29 12.48
C ALA A 164 9.67 1.85 12.16
N PHE A 165 9.30 1.57 10.90
CA PHE A 165 8.79 0.28 10.47
C PHE A 165 9.34 -0.11 9.10
N ASP A 166 9.57 -1.42 8.91
CA ASP A 166 10.09 -1.94 7.64
C ASP A 166 8.97 -2.16 6.61
N TRP A 167 8.55 -1.06 5.98
CA TRP A 167 7.55 -1.06 4.92
C TRP A 167 8.02 -1.79 3.66
N VAL A 168 9.34 -1.82 3.41
CA VAL A 168 9.92 -2.46 2.24
C VAL A 168 9.71 -3.96 2.31
N SER A 169 9.92 -4.58 3.49
CA SER A 169 9.66 -6.01 3.68
C SER A 169 8.20 -6.39 3.38
N VAL A 170 7.23 -5.60 3.84
CA VAL A 170 5.81 -5.82 3.52
C VAL A 170 5.57 -5.69 2.01
N ALA A 171 6.08 -4.61 1.39
CA ALA A 171 5.88 -4.32 -0.03
C ALA A 171 6.52 -5.37 -0.96
N VAL A 172 7.73 -5.82 -0.66
CA VAL A 172 8.45 -6.86 -1.43
C VAL A 172 7.65 -8.15 -1.47
N GLY A 173 6.98 -8.50 -0.37
CA GLY A 173 6.12 -9.67 -0.35
C GLY A 173 5.01 -9.61 -1.39
N PHE A 174 4.42 -8.43 -1.67
CA PHE A 174 3.41 -8.26 -2.70
C PHE A 174 3.99 -8.32 -4.11
N ILE A 175 5.18 -7.75 -4.32
CA ILE A 175 5.88 -7.84 -5.60
C ILE A 175 6.19 -9.30 -5.94
N ARG A 176 6.66 -10.09 -4.97
CA ARG A 176 6.88 -11.54 -5.17
C ARG A 176 5.58 -12.25 -5.57
N ALA A 177 4.50 -12.02 -4.83
CA ALA A 177 3.20 -12.60 -5.18
C ALA A 177 2.71 -12.20 -6.57
N MET A 178 3.01 -10.98 -7.05
CA MET A 178 2.72 -10.58 -8.42
C MET A 178 3.58 -11.37 -9.43
N LEU A 179 4.89 -11.46 -9.20
CA LEU A 179 5.81 -12.17 -10.09
C LEU A 179 5.51 -13.67 -10.18
N ASP A 180 5.01 -14.28 -9.10
CA ASP A 180 4.61 -15.68 -9.10
C ASP A 180 3.29 -15.92 -9.84
N ALA A 181 2.44 -14.88 -9.96
CA ALA A 181 1.09 -15.00 -10.51
C ALA A 181 0.98 -14.58 -11.98
N MET A 182 1.98 -13.89 -12.55
CA MET A 182 1.92 -13.25 -13.86
C MET A 182 3.11 -13.62 -14.73
#